data_AF-A0A218PM86-F1
#
_entry.id   AF-A0A218PM86-F1
#
_cell.length_a   1.000
_cell.length_b   1.000
_cell.length_c   1.000
_cell.angle_alpha   90.00
_cell.angle_beta   90.00
_cell.angle_gamma   90.00
#
_symmetry.space_group_name_H-M   'P 1'
#
loop_
_entity.id
_entity.type
_entity.pdbx_description
1 polymer ?
#
loop_
_entity_poly.entity_id
_entity_poly.type
_entity_poly.pdbx_seq_one_letter_code
_entity_poly.pdbx_strand_id
1 'polypeptide(L)'
;MRLLKATRLRSTPTIQSYNFVWLVPQMCPRAAVRFNGHFLTGNDMHTKDLARALRAFAGIADFDRSQELHRFAAFFDRGRNETVAARLKRAAPSAHYPLGLKQSLEAIESGLRLCGAIKPSGELAHIQTLFGGRANGSLEDFFSEISAPPRITDVTARRFKTADLNLAKRLSSDLAIAADNTDSFRMRLAELESSAPAGTATWTLVANQFIGNRRVYRDRKTAVRAIRRHFEDFLIQNS
;
A
#
# COMPACT_ATOMS: atom_id res chain seq x y z
N MET A 1 -33.97 -51.53 40.00
CA MET A 1 -33.78 -51.70 38.54
C MET A 1 -33.99 -50.36 37.84
N ARG A 2 -32.97 -49.89 37.09
CA ARG A 2 -33.01 -49.29 35.73
C ARG A 2 -34.13 -48.28 35.43
N LEU A 3 -33.95 -47.11 34.80
CA LEU A 3 -32.88 -46.53 33.98
C LEU A 3 -33.38 -45.10 33.66
N LEU A 4 -32.64 -44.03 33.98
CA LEU A 4 -32.92 -42.71 33.39
C LEU A 4 -31.72 -42.30 32.54
N LYS A 5 -31.97 -42.20 31.24
CA LYS A 5 -31.03 -41.75 30.20
C LYS A 5 -30.68 -40.28 30.43
N ALA A 6 -29.39 -40.01 30.65
CA ALA A 6 -28.85 -38.65 30.64
C ALA A 6 -28.48 -38.26 29.21
N THR A 7 -29.25 -37.31 28.66
CA THR A 7 -28.98 -36.64 27.38
C THR A 7 -27.79 -35.70 27.55
N ARG A 8 -26.63 -36.03 26.95
CA ARG A 8 -25.48 -35.11 26.90
C ARG A 8 -25.76 -34.01 25.88
N LEU A 9 -26.11 -32.82 26.35
CA LEU A 9 -25.95 -31.58 25.61
C LEU A 9 -24.45 -31.29 25.48
N ARG A 10 -23.92 -31.31 24.26
CA ARG A 10 -22.59 -30.80 23.95
C ARG A 10 -22.65 -29.28 24.01
N SER A 11 -22.20 -28.70 25.12
CA SER A 11 -21.83 -27.29 25.18
C SER A 11 -20.57 -27.09 24.32
N THR A 12 -20.68 -26.24 23.32
CA THR A 12 -19.56 -25.64 22.60
C THR A 12 -18.65 -24.92 23.60
N PRO A 13 -17.31 -25.01 23.48
CA PRO A 13 -16.42 -24.20 24.30
C PRO A 13 -16.51 -22.76 23.80
N THR A 14 -17.17 -21.94 24.60
CA THR A 14 -17.09 -20.48 24.53
C THR A 14 -15.61 -20.09 24.61
N ILE A 15 -15.11 -19.41 23.58
CA ILE A 15 -13.77 -18.83 23.56
C ILE A 15 -13.65 -17.92 24.78
N GLN A 16 -12.94 -18.39 25.80
CA GLN A 16 -12.56 -17.59 26.94
C GLN A 16 -11.58 -16.53 26.43
N SER A 17 -12.05 -15.29 26.37
CA SER A 17 -11.25 -14.09 26.32
C SER A 17 -10.38 -14.04 27.58
N TYR A 18 -9.21 -14.67 27.52
CA TYR A 18 -8.24 -14.65 28.61
C TYR A 18 -7.67 -13.24 28.81
N ASN A 19 -8.23 -12.60 29.83
CA ASN A 19 -7.68 -11.59 30.75
C ASN A 19 -6.21 -11.18 30.50
N PHE A 20 -5.98 -10.29 29.54
CA PHE A 20 -4.70 -9.56 29.42
C PHE A 20 -4.63 -8.32 30.34
N VAL A 21 -5.76 -7.94 30.95
CA VAL A 21 -5.87 -6.73 31.79
C VAL A 21 -5.11 -6.88 33.12
N TRP A 22 -4.78 -8.09 33.56
CA TRP A 22 -4.19 -8.34 34.88
C TRP A 22 -2.68 -8.50 34.92
N LEU A 23 -1.98 -8.66 33.78
CA LEU A 23 -0.53 -8.88 33.77
C LEU A 23 0.30 -7.62 33.48
N VAL A 24 -0.32 -6.58 32.90
CA VAL A 24 0.41 -5.32 32.63
C VAL A 24 0.64 -4.44 33.87
N PRO A 25 -0.22 -4.40 34.91
CA PRO A 25 0.01 -3.50 36.04
C PRO A 25 1.15 -3.93 36.99
N GLN A 26 1.67 -5.16 36.91
CA GLN A 26 2.58 -5.69 37.94
C GLN A 26 4.05 -5.84 37.53
N MET A 27 4.43 -5.61 36.27
CA MET A 27 5.82 -5.87 35.85
C MET A 27 6.46 -4.72 35.09
N CYS A 28 7.42 -4.10 35.78
CA CYS A 28 8.54 -3.27 35.31
C CYS A 28 8.43 -1.74 35.43
N PRO A 29 9.05 -1.16 36.48
CA PRO A 29 9.47 0.25 36.50
C PRO A 29 10.72 0.54 35.62
N ARG A 30 11.21 -0.43 34.84
CA ARG A 30 12.53 -0.39 34.20
C ARG A 30 12.60 -0.76 32.72
N ALA A 31 11.47 -1.06 32.07
CA ALA A 31 11.43 -1.19 30.62
C ALA A 31 11.28 0.21 29.96
N ALA A 32 12.13 1.15 30.38
CA ALA A 32 12.37 2.36 29.62
C ALA A 32 13.18 1.95 28.39
N VAL A 33 12.50 1.37 27.40
CA VAL A 33 13.00 1.33 26.03
C VAL A 33 13.27 2.79 25.68
N ARG A 34 14.55 3.19 25.69
CA ARG A 34 14.98 4.53 25.29
C ARG A 34 14.61 4.71 23.83
N PHE A 35 13.43 5.25 23.57
CA PHE A 35 13.08 5.83 22.28
C PHE A 35 13.85 7.15 22.21
N ASN A 36 14.87 7.20 21.35
CA ASN A 36 15.80 8.32 21.21
C ASN A 36 15.06 9.63 20.95
N GLY A 37 14.81 10.41 22.02
CA GLY A 37 14.95 11.87 22.15
C GLY A 37 14.38 12.82 21.10
N HIS A 38 13.76 12.36 20.02
CA HIS A 38 13.22 13.18 18.97
C HIS A 38 11.73 13.39 19.21
N PHE A 39 11.31 14.65 19.18
CA PHE A 39 9.91 15.03 19.14
C PHE A 39 9.35 14.63 17.77
N LEU A 40 8.93 13.38 17.67
CA LEU A 40 8.32 12.80 16.48
C LEU A 40 6.82 13.07 16.49
N THR A 41 6.32 13.62 15.39
CA THR A 41 4.88 13.75 15.14
C THR A 41 4.32 12.36 14.83
N GLY A 42 3.04 12.09 15.13
CA GLY A 42 2.43 10.74 15.18
C GLY A 42 2.40 9.89 13.88
N ASN A 43 3.23 10.20 12.87
CA ASN A 43 3.40 9.44 11.63
C ASN A 43 4.81 8.83 11.46
N ASP A 44 5.69 8.97 12.45
CA ASP A 44 7.13 8.76 12.25
C ASP A 44 7.65 7.40 12.75
N MET A 45 6.83 6.55 13.36
CA MET A 45 7.31 5.23 13.80
C MET A 45 7.78 4.43 12.58
N HIS A 46 9.07 4.12 12.58
CA HIS A 46 9.73 3.39 11.53
C HIS A 46 9.58 1.88 11.72
N THR A 47 9.56 1.17 10.59
CA THR A 47 9.44 -0.29 10.54
C THR A 47 10.48 -1.01 11.40
N LYS A 48 11.73 -0.51 11.46
CA LYS A 48 12.79 -1.09 12.29
C LYS A 48 12.56 -0.88 13.78
N ASP A 49 12.04 0.27 14.18
CA ASP A 49 11.74 0.57 15.58
C ASP A 49 10.55 -0.25 16.07
N LEU A 50 9.51 -0.36 15.25
CA LEU A 50 8.38 -1.25 15.54
C LEU A 50 8.84 -2.71 15.63
N ALA A 51 9.70 -3.19 14.73
CA ALA A 51 10.25 -4.55 14.81
C ALA A 51 10.97 -4.81 16.13
N ARG A 52 11.79 -3.84 16.60
CA ARG A 52 12.49 -3.94 17.88
C ARG A 52 11.51 -3.97 19.06
N ALA A 53 10.50 -3.11 19.03
CA ALA A 53 9.46 -3.08 20.06
C ALA A 53 8.69 -4.40 20.11
N LEU A 54 8.23 -4.91 18.97
CA LEU A 54 7.52 -6.19 18.87
C LEU A 54 8.35 -7.38 19.38
N ARG A 55 9.67 -7.41 19.12
CA ARG A 55 10.56 -8.44 19.71
C ARG A 55 10.67 -8.33 21.22
N ALA A 56 10.73 -7.10 21.75
CA ALA A 56 10.76 -6.89 23.19
C ALA A 56 9.44 -7.36 23.84
N PHE A 57 8.30 -7.06 23.21
CA PHE A 57 6.99 -7.55 23.66
C PHE A 57 6.84 -9.07 23.50
N ALA A 58 7.39 -9.66 22.44
CA ALA A 58 7.39 -11.11 22.25
C ALA A 58 8.14 -11.85 23.36
N GLY A 59 9.18 -11.23 23.93
CA GLY A 59 9.95 -11.79 25.04
C GLY A 59 9.20 -11.86 26.38
N ILE A 60 8.05 -11.18 26.49
CA ILE A 60 7.21 -11.15 27.71
C ILE A 60 5.79 -11.69 27.47
N ALA A 61 5.50 -12.19 26.27
CA ALA A 61 4.20 -12.72 25.90
C ALA A 61 4.15 -14.25 26.03
N ASP A 62 2.94 -14.81 26.15
CA ASP A 62 2.70 -16.26 26.08
C ASP A 62 3.21 -16.83 24.75
N PHE A 63 3.57 -18.12 24.74
CA PHE A 63 4.27 -18.76 23.63
C PHE A 63 3.62 -18.51 22.24
N ASP A 64 2.31 -18.68 22.13
CA ASP A 64 1.59 -18.51 20.85
C ASP A 64 1.66 -17.06 20.35
N ARG A 65 1.49 -16.09 21.26
CA ARG A 65 1.57 -14.65 20.94
C ARG A 65 3.01 -14.20 20.68
N SER A 66 3.95 -14.77 21.42
CA SER A 66 5.38 -14.54 21.22
C SER A 66 5.80 -14.92 19.80
N GLN A 67 5.35 -16.08 19.30
CA GLN A 67 5.59 -16.48 17.92
C GLN A 67 4.98 -15.51 16.91
N GLU A 68 3.73 -15.09 17.13
CA GLU A 68 3.05 -14.13 16.25
C GLU A 68 3.79 -12.78 16.18
N LEU A 69 4.17 -12.24 17.35
CA LEU A 69 4.93 -10.99 17.45
C LEU A 69 6.34 -11.10 16.85
N HIS A 70 7.02 -12.23 17.03
CA HIS A 70 8.32 -12.48 16.40
C HIS A 70 8.22 -12.57 14.88
N ARG A 71 7.20 -13.26 14.35
CA ARG A 71 6.94 -13.32 12.90
C ARG A 71 6.66 -11.93 12.34
N PHE A 72 5.84 -11.14 13.04
CA PHE A 72 5.53 -9.77 12.62
C PHE A 72 6.73 -8.82 12.72
N ALA A 73 7.55 -8.96 13.75
CA ALA A 73 8.78 -8.20 13.88
C ALA A 73 9.80 -8.53 12.79
N ALA A 74 10.01 -9.83 12.53
CA ALA A 74 10.90 -10.29 11.47
C ALA A 74 10.46 -9.76 10.10
N PHE A 75 9.15 -9.62 9.88
CA PHE A 75 8.61 -9.04 8.66
C PHE A 75 9.05 -7.58 8.48
N PHE A 76 8.84 -6.71 9.47
CA PHE A 76 9.24 -5.32 9.35
C PHE A 76 10.76 -5.14 9.21
N ASP A 77 11.53 -6.06 9.79
CA ASP A 77 12.99 -6.04 9.74
C ASP A 77 13.58 -6.48 8.38
N ARG A 78 12.84 -7.18 7.52
CA ARG A 78 13.37 -7.61 6.21
C ARG A 78 13.44 -6.50 5.15
N GLY A 79 12.69 -5.40 5.34
CA GLY A 79 12.57 -4.33 4.34
C GLY A 79 13.44 -3.10 4.60
N ARG A 80 13.34 -2.11 3.70
CA ARG A 80 13.90 -0.76 3.90
C ARG A 80 13.31 -0.12 5.16
N ASN A 81 14.10 0.72 5.82
CA ASN A 81 13.62 1.48 6.97
C ASN A 81 12.72 2.63 6.50
N GLU A 82 11.42 2.39 6.47
CA GLU A 82 10.38 3.36 6.13
C GLU A 82 9.37 3.49 7.27
N THR A 83 8.43 4.44 7.19
CA THR A 83 7.37 4.57 8.19
C THR A 83 6.41 3.39 8.11
N VAL A 84 5.94 2.91 9.26
CA VAL A 84 5.00 1.78 9.33
C VAL A 84 3.73 2.09 8.55
N ALA A 85 3.23 3.32 8.65
CA ALA A 85 2.06 3.77 7.91
C ALA A 85 2.23 3.66 6.39
N ALA A 86 3.41 4.00 5.85
CA ALA A 86 3.68 3.89 4.42
C ALA A 86 3.70 2.42 3.95
N ARG A 87 4.18 1.49 4.79
CA ARG A 87 4.17 0.06 4.49
C ARG A 87 2.76 -0.53 4.58
N LEU A 88 2.02 -0.23 5.65
CA LEU A 88 0.67 -0.76 5.88
C LEU A 88 -0.38 -0.20 4.90
N LYS A 89 -0.28 1.07 4.47
CA LYS A 89 -1.17 1.64 3.45
C LYS A 89 -1.12 0.90 2.09
N ARG A 90 -0.11 0.07 1.85
CA ARG A 90 -0.03 -0.77 0.64
C ARG A 90 -1.03 -1.94 0.65
N ALA A 91 -1.49 -2.35 1.84
CA ALA A 91 -2.55 -3.34 2.00
C ALA A 91 -3.97 -2.78 1.77
N ALA A 92 -4.12 -1.48 1.48
CA ALA A 92 -5.43 -0.88 1.23
C ALA A 92 -6.32 -1.54 0.13
N PRO A 93 -5.84 -2.40 -0.80
CA PRO A 93 -6.72 -3.16 -1.69
C PRO A 93 -7.47 -4.33 -0.99
N SER A 94 -6.98 -4.83 0.13
CA SER A 94 -7.57 -5.94 0.87
C SER A 94 -8.15 -5.41 2.18
N ALA A 95 -9.48 -5.39 2.25
CA ALA A 95 -10.20 -5.03 3.47
C ALA A 95 -10.13 -6.17 4.52
N HIS A 96 -9.01 -6.89 4.65
CA HIS A 96 -8.89 -8.08 5.47
C HIS A 96 -7.62 -8.01 6.34
N TYR A 97 -7.73 -8.42 7.61
CA TYR A 97 -6.56 -8.50 8.50
C TYR A 97 -6.64 -9.67 9.48
N PRO A 98 -5.49 -10.10 10.05
CA PRO A 98 -5.46 -11.12 11.10
C PRO A 98 -5.99 -10.54 12.43
N LEU A 99 -7.09 -11.12 12.95
CA LEU A 99 -7.73 -10.65 14.18
C LEU A 99 -6.78 -10.72 15.39
N GLY A 100 -6.04 -11.82 15.53
CA GLY A 100 -5.11 -12.06 16.64
C GLY A 100 -4.02 -10.98 16.73
N LEU A 101 -3.53 -10.54 15.57
CA LEU A 101 -2.50 -9.51 15.50
C LEU A 101 -3.04 -8.16 16.00
N LYS A 102 -4.25 -7.79 15.57
CA LYS A 102 -4.90 -6.55 16.04
C LYS A 102 -5.12 -6.58 17.54
N GLN A 103 -5.65 -7.68 18.08
CA GLN A 103 -5.85 -7.86 19.52
C GLN A 103 -4.53 -7.78 20.31
N SER A 104 -3.45 -8.34 19.77
CA SER A 104 -2.12 -8.25 20.38
C SER A 104 -1.60 -6.81 20.42
N LEU A 105 -1.83 -6.02 19.37
CA LEU A 105 -1.45 -4.60 19.34
C LEU A 105 -2.31 -3.75 20.28
N GLU A 106 -3.63 -4.00 20.36
CA GLU A 106 -4.55 -3.35 21.31
C GLU A 106 -4.12 -3.59 22.77
N ALA A 107 -3.72 -4.84 23.06
CA ALA A 107 -3.20 -5.24 24.35
C ALA A 107 -1.88 -4.52 24.71
N ILE A 108 -0.95 -4.42 23.77
CA ILE A 108 0.32 -3.69 23.94
C ILE A 108 0.06 -2.19 24.12
N GLU A 109 -0.85 -1.60 23.33
CA GLU A 109 -1.22 -0.19 23.43
C GLU A 109 -1.78 0.13 24.82
N SER A 110 -2.74 -0.67 25.27
CA SER A 110 -3.36 -0.54 26.59
C SER A 110 -2.31 -0.62 27.69
N GLY A 111 -1.37 -1.57 27.55
CA GLY A 111 -0.25 -1.71 28.47
C GLY A 111 0.65 -0.49 28.54
N LEU A 112 1.07 0.03 27.37
CA LEU A 112 1.90 1.24 27.29
C LEU A 112 1.20 2.46 27.88
N ARG A 113 -0.11 2.60 27.65
CA ARG A 113 -0.90 3.69 28.22
C ARG A 113 -0.95 3.61 29.74
N LEU A 114 -1.15 2.42 30.31
CA LEU A 114 -1.12 2.19 31.76
C LEU A 114 0.25 2.49 32.38
N CYS A 115 1.34 2.22 31.66
CA CYS A 115 2.70 2.55 32.10
C CYS A 115 3.10 4.02 31.89
N GLY A 116 2.19 4.89 31.43
CA GLY A 116 2.47 6.30 31.16
C GLY A 116 3.28 6.55 29.87
N ALA A 117 3.51 5.53 29.05
CA ALA A 117 4.15 5.65 27.74
C ALA A 117 3.15 6.16 26.68
N ILE A 118 2.61 7.37 26.91
CA ILE A 118 1.54 7.95 26.10
C ILE A 118 1.92 8.07 24.63
N LYS A 119 3.14 8.51 24.32
CA LYS A 119 3.61 8.68 22.94
C LYS A 119 3.65 7.35 22.15
N PRO A 120 4.39 6.31 22.60
CA PRO A 120 4.33 4.98 21.97
C PRO A 120 2.92 4.39 21.87
N SER A 121 2.08 4.61 22.89
CA SER A 121 0.68 4.16 22.84
C SER A 121 -0.11 4.87 21.72
N GLY A 122 0.10 6.17 21.51
CA GLY A 122 -0.54 6.92 20.43
C GLY A 122 -0.10 6.45 19.03
N GLU A 123 1.18 6.09 18.86
CA GLU A 123 1.71 5.55 17.60
C GLU A 123 1.10 4.17 17.27
N LEU A 124 0.97 3.31 18.28
CA LEU A 124 0.30 2.01 18.11
C LEU A 124 -1.20 2.16 17.84
N ALA A 125 -1.87 3.08 18.53
CA ALA A 125 -3.27 3.40 18.24
C ALA A 125 -3.44 3.85 16.79
N HIS A 126 -2.53 4.70 16.29
CA HIS A 126 -2.55 5.12 14.89
C HIS A 126 -2.36 3.94 13.92
N ILE A 127 -1.40 3.06 14.19
CA ILE A 127 -1.18 1.85 13.38
C ILE A 127 -2.42 0.96 13.36
N GLN A 128 -3.10 0.80 14.49
CA GLN A 128 -4.34 0.04 14.57
C GLN A 128 -5.46 0.62 13.68
N THR A 129 -5.52 1.94 13.49
CA THR A 129 -6.49 2.55 12.56
C THR A 129 -6.27 2.12 11.10
N LEU A 130 -5.07 1.65 10.76
CA LEU A 130 -4.75 1.16 9.42
C LEU A 130 -5.27 -0.27 9.18
N PHE A 131 -5.61 -1.00 10.23
CA PHE A 131 -6.31 -2.29 10.15
C PHE A 131 -7.83 -2.07 9.94
N GLY A 132 -8.17 -1.45 8.81
CA GLY A 132 -9.54 -1.26 8.35
C GLY A 132 -10.03 -2.48 7.55
N GLY A 133 -11.25 -2.95 7.82
CA GLY A 133 -11.85 -4.09 7.10
C GLY A 133 -12.40 -5.21 7.99
N ARG A 134 -12.58 -6.42 7.43
CA ARG A 134 -13.03 -7.63 8.12
C ARG A 134 -11.85 -8.43 8.68
N ALA A 135 -12.07 -9.12 9.79
CA ALA A 135 -11.04 -9.85 10.51
C ALA A 135 -10.97 -11.33 10.06
N ASN A 136 -10.63 -11.57 8.79
CA ASN A 136 -10.65 -12.87 8.14
C ASN A 136 -9.38 -13.16 7.32
N GLY A 137 -8.34 -12.31 7.40
CA GLY A 137 -7.06 -12.57 6.74
C GLY A 137 -6.19 -13.51 7.57
N SER A 138 -5.49 -14.44 6.91
CA SER A 138 -4.39 -15.15 7.57
C SER A 138 -3.18 -14.24 7.74
N LEU A 139 -2.28 -14.58 8.66
CA LEU A 139 -1.05 -13.83 8.89
C LEU A 139 -0.15 -13.86 7.64
N GLU A 140 -0.10 -15.01 6.96
CA GLU A 140 0.66 -15.27 5.75
C GLU A 140 0.13 -14.46 4.55
N ASP A 141 -1.20 -14.42 4.36
CA ASP A 141 -1.82 -13.61 3.30
C ASP A 141 -1.57 -12.13 3.54
N PHE A 142 -1.74 -11.68 4.78
CA PHE A 142 -1.45 -10.31 5.16
C PHE A 142 -0.01 -9.94 4.86
N PHE A 143 0.96 -10.78 5.25
CA PHE A 143 2.39 -10.57 4.94
C PHE A 143 2.67 -10.54 3.46
N SER A 144 2.08 -11.43 2.67
CA SER A 144 2.21 -11.43 1.22
C SER A 144 1.77 -10.07 0.63
N GLU A 145 0.65 -9.52 1.10
CA GLU A 145 0.12 -8.25 0.62
C GLU A 145 0.98 -7.04 0.97
N ILE A 146 1.44 -6.93 2.23
CA ILE A 146 2.32 -5.82 2.65
C ILE A 146 3.76 -5.98 2.15
N SER A 147 4.15 -7.18 1.69
CA SER A 147 5.44 -7.46 1.06
C SER A 147 5.49 -7.07 -0.42
N ALA A 148 4.31 -6.90 -1.05
CA ALA A 148 4.24 -6.52 -2.45
C ALA A 148 5.03 -5.23 -2.69
N PRO A 149 5.84 -5.16 -3.76
CA PRO A 149 6.55 -3.94 -4.11
C PRO A 149 5.55 -2.78 -4.18
N PRO A 150 5.95 -1.55 -3.79
CA PRO A 150 5.04 -0.41 -3.77
C PRO A 150 4.32 -0.35 -5.11
N ARG A 151 2.99 -0.55 -5.09
CA ARG A 151 2.16 -0.27 -6.25
C ARG A 151 2.46 1.16 -6.59
N ILE A 152 3.20 1.39 -7.66
CA ILE A 152 3.42 2.73 -8.19
C ILE A 152 2.01 3.19 -8.55
N THR A 153 1.36 3.93 -7.64
CA THR A 153 0.13 4.67 -7.93
C THR A 153 0.43 5.39 -9.22
N ASP A 154 -0.29 5.00 -10.27
CA ASP A 154 0.03 5.35 -11.64
C ASP A 154 0.25 6.86 -11.70
N VAL A 155 1.52 7.30 -11.75
CA VAL A 155 1.88 8.73 -11.66
C VAL A 155 1.28 9.49 -12.84
N THR A 156 0.92 8.75 -13.89
CA THR A 156 0.11 9.18 -15.02
C THR A 156 -1.27 9.70 -14.59
N ALA A 157 -1.99 9.04 -13.67
CA ALA A 157 -3.37 9.40 -13.31
C ALA A 157 -3.50 10.79 -12.68
N ARG A 158 -2.49 11.24 -11.92
CA ARG A 158 -2.47 12.61 -11.36
C ARG A 158 -2.03 13.67 -12.38
N ARG A 159 -1.16 13.34 -13.34
CA ARG A 159 -0.61 14.29 -14.31
C ARG A 159 -1.49 14.52 -15.54
N PHE A 160 -2.41 13.61 -15.84
CA PHE A 160 -3.37 13.74 -16.95
C PHE A 160 -4.74 14.25 -16.51
N LYS A 161 -4.88 14.82 -15.30
CA LYS A 161 -6.16 15.36 -14.80
C LYS A 161 -6.74 16.47 -15.69
N THR A 162 -5.88 17.18 -16.42
CA THR A 162 -6.24 18.21 -17.40
C THR A 162 -6.24 17.71 -18.85
N ALA A 163 -5.96 16.42 -19.06
CA ALA A 163 -5.95 15.85 -20.40
C ALA A 163 -7.38 15.59 -20.85
N ASP A 164 -7.72 16.08 -22.04
CA ASP A 164 -8.97 15.73 -22.69
C ASP A 164 -8.82 14.35 -23.35
N LEU A 165 -9.34 13.32 -22.67
CA LEU A 165 -9.30 11.93 -23.12
C LEU A 165 -10.05 11.71 -24.43
N ASN A 166 -11.15 12.44 -24.65
CA ASN A 166 -11.95 12.31 -25.86
C ASN A 166 -11.21 12.93 -27.04
N LEU A 167 -10.58 14.09 -26.83
CA LEU A 167 -9.73 14.71 -27.83
C LEU A 167 -8.51 13.84 -28.13
N ALA A 168 -7.84 13.27 -27.12
CA ALA A 168 -6.70 12.37 -27.34
C ALA A 168 -7.08 11.14 -28.18
N LYS A 169 -8.23 10.52 -27.92
CA LYS A 169 -8.73 9.39 -28.72
C LYS A 169 -9.04 9.79 -30.16
N ARG A 170 -9.70 10.94 -30.36
CA ARG A 170 -10.00 11.46 -31.70
C ARG A 170 -8.72 11.73 -32.48
N LEU A 171 -7.77 12.46 -31.90
CA LEU A 171 -6.48 12.75 -32.52
C LEU A 171 -5.69 11.47 -32.85
N SER A 172 -5.70 10.49 -31.94
CA SER A 172 -5.02 9.20 -32.17
C SER A 172 -5.68 8.40 -33.30
N SER A 173 -7.01 8.45 -33.40
CA SER A 173 -7.75 7.77 -34.47
C SER A 173 -7.51 8.44 -35.82
N ASP A 174 -7.53 9.79 -35.87
CA ASP A 174 -7.23 10.56 -37.06
C ASP A 174 -5.80 10.29 -37.57
N LEU A 175 -4.83 10.19 -36.66
CA LEU A 175 -3.45 9.83 -37.00
C LEU A 175 -3.32 8.38 -37.47
N ALA A 176 -4.07 7.46 -36.87
CA ALA A 176 -4.09 6.05 -37.28
C ALA A 176 -4.65 5.87 -38.70
N ILE A 177 -5.68 6.64 -39.09
CA ILE A 177 -6.23 6.62 -40.45
C ILE A 177 -5.18 7.07 -41.47
N ALA A 178 -4.33 8.03 -41.10
CA ALA A 178 -3.27 8.54 -41.97
C ALA A 178 -1.99 7.69 -41.93
N ALA A 179 -1.93 6.62 -41.13
CA ALA A 179 -0.70 5.86 -40.86
C ALA A 179 -0.21 5.02 -42.06
N ASP A 180 -1.08 4.74 -43.03
CA ASP A 180 -0.73 3.90 -44.20
C ASP A 180 0.12 4.63 -45.25
N ASN A 181 0.24 5.95 -45.16
CA ASN A 181 1.03 6.76 -46.10
C ASN A 181 1.85 7.81 -45.35
N THR A 182 3.16 7.84 -45.60
CA THR A 182 4.10 8.72 -44.90
C THR A 182 3.80 10.20 -45.07
N ASP A 183 3.46 10.62 -46.28
CA ASP A 183 3.18 12.02 -46.58
C ASP A 183 1.81 12.42 -46.02
N SER A 184 0.82 11.53 -46.12
CA SER A 184 -0.49 11.74 -45.49
C SER A 184 -0.37 11.86 -43.96
N PHE A 185 0.43 11.01 -43.32
CA PHE A 185 0.69 11.07 -41.88
C PHE A 185 1.36 12.39 -41.48
N ARG A 186 2.42 12.79 -42.21
CA ARG A 186 3.16 14.03 -41.92
C ARG A 186 2.29 15.27 -42.08
N MET A 187 1.52 15.35 -43.16
CA MET A 187 0.57 16.44 -43.38
C MET A 187 -0.49 16.47 -42.28
N ARG A 188 -1.09 15.31 -41.96
CA ARG A 188 -2.15 15.25 -40.94
C ARG A 188 -1.63 15.60 -39.55
N LEU A 189 -0.43 15.15 -39.18
CA LEU A 189 0.19 15.51 -37.91
C LEU A 189 0.46 17.02 -37.82
N ALA A 190 0.92 17.65 -38.91
CA ALA A 190 1.14 19.09 -38.95
C ALA A 190 -0.16 19.90 -38.86
N GLU A 191 -1.22 19.45 -39.54
CA GLU A 191 -2.58 20.02 -39.44
C GLU A 191 -3.14 19.92 -38.02
N LEU A 192 -3.00 18.76 -37.37
CA LEU A 192 -3.48 18.57 -36.00
C LEU A 192 -2.65 19.38 -35.01
N GLU A 193 -1.34 19.57 -35.26
CA GLU A 193 -0.49 20.45 -34.46
C GLU A 193 -0.91 21.93 -34.60
N SER A 194 -1.32 22.38 -35.77
CA SER A 194 -1.73 23.79 -35.98
C SER A 194 -3.18 24.08 -35.55
N SER A 195 -4.11 23.15 -35.78
CA SER A 195 -5.55 23.36 -35.61
C SER A 195 -6.08 23.06 -34.21
N ALA A 196 -5.48 22.10 -33.47
CA ALA A 196 -5.98 21.70 -32.16
C ALA A 196 -5.25 22.46 -31.02
N PRO A 197 -5.96 23.23 -30.17
CA PRO A 197 -5.40 23.85 -28.96
C PRO A 197 -5.19 22.81 -27.83
N ALA A 198 -4.81 21.59 -28.18
CA ALA A 198 -4.56 20.52 -27.22
C ALA A 198 -3.29 20.82 -26.41
N GLY A 199 -3.40 20.79 -25.08
CA GLY A 199 -2.29 20.98 -24.17
C GLY A 199 -1.29 19.81 -24.18
N THR A 200 -0.14 20.00 -23.53
CA THR A 200 0.92 18.98 -23.39
C THR A 200 0.42 17.65 -22.86
N ALA A 201 -0.52 17.67 -21.91
CA ALA A 201 -1.10 16.47 -21.30
C ALA A 201 -1.86 15.61 -22.33
N THR A 202 -2.68 16.23 -23.18
CA THR A 202 -3.42 15.55 -24.26
C THR A 202 -2.47 14.98 -25.31
N TRP A 203 -1.48 15.75 -25.77
CA TRP A 203 -0.49 15.26 -26.74
C TRP A 203 0.40 14.14 -26.19
N THR A 204 0.67 14.15 -24.89
CA THR A 204 1.38 13.04 -24.23
C THR A 204 0.54 11.77 -24.26
N LEU A 205 -0.78 11.85 -24.04
CA LEU A 205 -1.66 10.69 -24.18
C LEU A 205 -1.71 10.17 -25.62
N VAL A 206 -1.81 11.07 -26.60
CA VAL A 206 -1.75 10.69 -28.02
C VAL A 206 -0.44 9.95 -28.33
N ALA A 207 0.69 10.50 -27.89
CA ALA A 207 2.00 9.86 -28.10
C ALA A 207 2.11 8.51 -27.41
N ASN A 208 1.62 8.39 -26.18
CA ASN A 208 1.64 7.13 -25.44
C ASN A 208 0.74 6.07 -26.07
N GLN A 209 -0.44 6.46 -26.58
CA GLN A 209 -1.36 5.58 -27.27
C GLN A 209 -0.81 5.12 -28.62
N PHE A 210 -0.19 6.03 -29.38
CA PHE A 210 0.35 5.72 -30.71
C PHE A 210 1.65 4.91 -30.64
N ILE A 211 2.54 5.21 -29.69
CA ILE A 211 3.86 4.54 -29.55
C ILE A 211 3.78 3.28 -28.66
N GLY A 212 2.68 3.10 -27.91
CA GLY A 212 2.55 2.01 -26.93
C GLY A 212 3.45 2.16 -25.70
N ASN A 213 3.84 3.39 -25.34
CA ASN A 213 4.71 3.66 -24.19
C ASN A 213 3.98 4.44 -23.08
N ARG A 214 4.62 4.59 -21.92
CA ARG A 214 4.09 5.34 -20.76
C ARG A 214 4.96 6.54 -20.39
N ARG A 215 5.59 7.18 -21.39
CA ARG A 215 6.51 8.29 -21.14
C ARG A 215 5.73 9.56 -20.79
N VAL A 216 6.43 10.46 -20.10
CA VAL A 216 5.92 11.81 -19.80
C VAL A 216 6.78 12.79 -20.57
N TYR A 217 6.15 13.59 -21.43
CA TYR A 217 6.85 14.61 -22.20
C TYR A 217 6.80 15.95 -21.47
N ARG A 218 7.89 16.71 -21.56
CA ARG A 218 8.04 18.02 -20.91
C ARG A 218 7.12 19.07 -21.53
N ASP A 219 6.97 19.03 -22.84
CA ASP A 219 6.20 19.97 -23.63
C ASP A 219 5.55 19.29 -24.83
N ARG A 220 4.60 20.00 -25.43
CA ARG A 220 3.86 19.59 -26.63
C ARG A 220 4.80 19.18 -27.78
N LYS A 221 5.81 20.00 -28.08
CA LYS A 221 6.73 19.79 -29.21
C LYS A 221 7.50 18.47 -29.06
N THR A 222 7.87 18.13 -27.84
CA THR A 222 8.59 16.88 -27.54
C THR A 222 7.69 15.66 -27.71
N ALA A 223 6.42 15.74 -27.30
CA ALA A 223 5.44 14.68 -27.54
C ALA A 223 5.18 14.45 -29.03
N VAL A 224 4.95 15.53 -29.79
CA VAL A 224 4.74 15.47 -31.25
C VAL A 224 5.97 14.94 -31.98
N ARG A 225 7.17 15.37 -31.58
CA ARG A 225 8.43 14.85 -32.13
C ARG A 225 8.59 13.35 -31.87
N ALA A 226 8.18 12.86 -30.71
CA ALA A 226 8.23 11.43 -30.40
C ALA A 226 7.30 10.62 -31.30
N ILE A 227 6.08 11.12 -31.57
CA ILE A 227 5.15 10.50 -32.52
C ILE A 227 5.78 10.43 -33.91
N ARG A 228 6.33 11.55 -34.39
CA ARG A 228 6.97 11.63 -35.71
C ARG A 228 8.12 10.62 -35.85
N ARG A 229 9.05 10.61 -34.88
CA ARG A 229 10.19 9.69 -34.88
C ARG A 229 9.75 8.24 -34.86
N HIS A 230 8.79 7.89 -34.00
CA HIS A 230 8.33 6.51 -33.91
C HIS A 230 7.75 6.01 -35.24
N PHE A 231 7.00 6.87 -35.93
CA PHE A 231 6.46 6.53 -37.24
C PHE A 231 7.54 6.38 -38.32
N GLU A 232 8.54 7.27 -38.32
CA GLU A 232 9.70 7.17 -39.23
C GLU A 232 10.52 5.89 -38.96
N ASP A 233 10.75 5.56 -37.69
CA ASP A 233 11.45 4.34 -37.28
C ASP A 233 10.66 3.07 -37.67
N PHE A 234 9.33 3.10 -37.54
CA PHE A 234 8.44 1.99 -37.94
C PHE A 234 8.51 1.74 -39.44
N LEU A 235 8.57 2.79 -40.27
CA LEU A 235 8.65 2.63 -41.72
C LEU A 235 10.00 2.05 -42.16
N ILE A 236 11.11 2.46 -41.54
CA ILE A 236 12.45 1.91 -41.83
C ILE A 236 12.52 0.41 -41.51
N GLN A 237 11.77 -0.05 -40.51
CA GLN A 237 11.74 -1.48 -40.13
C GLN A 237 10.86 -2.34 -41.04
N ASN A 238 9.93 -1.73 -41.80
CA ASN A 238 8.95 -2.43 -42.63
C ASN A 238 9.12 -2.17 -44.15
N SER A 239 10.15 -1.41 -44.54
CA SER A 239 10.61 -1.22 -45.92
C SER A 239 11.71 -2.21 -46.29
#